data_AF-A0A840VHY2-F1
#
_entry.id   AF-A0A840VHY2-F1
#
_cell.length_a   1.000
_cell.length_b   1.000
_cell.length_c   1.000
_cell.angle_alpha   90.00
_cell.angle_beta   90.00
_cell.angle_gamma   90.00
#
_symmetry.space_group_name_H-M   'P 1'
#
loop_
_entity.id
_entity.type
_entity.pdbx_description
1 polymer ?
#
loop_
_entity_poly.entity_id
_entity_poly.type
_entity_poly.pdbx_seq_one_letter_code
_entity_poly.pdbx_strand_id
1 'polypeptide(L)'
;MLRSFVIGLSLLALGGGLLGLVAGGGPGMIGSMIFGLFLLTGTVFERHYHRNQRQIPGPGWERTGETFKDPTEGGVVEVWFNETSGERRYVER
;
A
#
# COMPACT_ATOMS: atom_id res chain seq x y z
N MET A 1 -3.75 11.98 -4.10
CA MET A 1 -3.43 12.30 -5.52
C MET A 1 -2.24 11.50 -6.04
N LEU A 2 -1.15 11.38 -5.29
CA LEU A 2 0.03 10.58 -5.65
C LEU A 2 -0.31 9.14 -6.07
N ARG A 3 -1.17 8.47 -5.31
CA ARG A 3 -1.54 7.08 -5.61
C ARG A 3 -2.19 6.89 -6.98
N SER A 4 -3.20 7.69 -7.32
CA SER A 4 -3.85 7.60 -8.64
C SER A 4 -2.87 7.91 -9.77
N PHE A 5 -1.94 8.83 -9.52
CA PHE A 5 -0.86 9.15 -10.44
C PHE A 5 0.09 7.96 -10.66
N VAL A 6 0.56 7.31 -9.59
CA VAL A 6 1.44 6.13 -9.68
C VAL A 6 0.73 4.98 -10.40
N ILE A 7 -0.54 4.72 -10.11
CA ILE A 7 -1.32 3.69 -10.82
C ILE A 7 -1.43 4.03 -12.31
N GLY A 8 -1.72 5.29 -12.66
CA GLY A 8 -1.74 5.74 -14.04
C GLY A 8 -0.40 5.52 -14.76
N LEU A 9 0.70 5.88 -14.11
CA LEU A 9 2.05 5.68 -14.63
C LEU A 9 2.37 4.19 -14.84
N SER A 10 2.00 3.32 -13.89
CA SER A 10 2.16 1.87 -14.00
C SER A 10 1.41 1.31 -15.20
N LEU A 11 0.15 1.73 -15.39
CA LEU A 11 -0.67 1.27 -16.50
C LEU A 11 -0.12 1.75 -17.85
N LEU A 12 0.38 2.99 -17.93
CA LEU A 12 1.05 3.51 -19.12
C LEU A 12 2.33 2.72 -19.44
N ALA A 13 3.15 2.41 -18.44
CA ALA A 13 4.37 1.62 -18.63
C ALA A 13 4.06 0.19 -19.11
N LEU A 14 3.04 -0.45 -18.53
CA LEU A 14 2.58 -1.79 -18.94
C LEU A 14 1.98 -1.79 -20.34
N GLY A 15 1.07 -0.87 -20.63
CA GLY A 15 0.42 -0.76 -21.93
C GLY A 15 1.40 -0.37 -23.04
N GLY A 16 2.28 0.60 -22.77
CA GLY A 16 3.32 1.03 -23.70
C GLY A 16 4.33 -0.08 -23.99
N GLY A 17 4.78 -0.81 -22.97
CA GLY A 17 5.67 -1.97 -23.16
C GLY A 17 4.99 -3.09 -23.96
N LEU A 18 3.74 -3.42 -23.67
CA LEU A 18 2.98 -4.44 -24.41
C LEU A 18 2.80 -4.05 -25.89
N LEU A 19 2.34 -2.83 -26.16
CA LEU A 19 2.19 -2.32 -27.52
C LEU A 19 3.54 -2.28 -28.26
N GLY A 20 4.59 -1.86 -27.57
CA GLY A 20 5.96 -1.86 -28.10
C GLY A 20 6.44 -3.25 -28.50
N LEU A 21 6.16 -4.28 -27.69
CA LEU A 21 6.49 -5.68 -28.02
C LEU A 21 5.69 -6.18 -29.23
N VAL A 22 4.38 -5.90 -29.29
CA VAL A 22 3.53 -6.28 -30.42
C VAL A 22 4.00 -5.61 -31.72
N ALA A 23 4.54 -4.39 -31.62
CA ALA A 23 5.13 -3.65 -32.74
C ALA A 23 6.56 -4.10 -33.12
N GLY A 24 7.10 -5.18 -32.52
CA GLY A 24 8.44 -5.69 -32.81
C GLY A 24 9.57 -4.96 -32.07
N GLY A 25 9.25 -4.25 -30.99
CA GLY A 25 10.22 -3.54 -30.16
C GLY A 25 11.19 -4.45 -29.41
N GLY A 26 12.34 -3.88 -29.05
CA GLY A 26 13.43 -4.62 -28.41
C GLY A 26 13.26 -4.87 -26.90
N PRO A 27 14.29 -5.44 -26.25
CA PRO A 27 14.26 -5.85 -24.84
C PRO A 27 13.87 -4.74 -23.84
N GLY A 28 14.08 -3.47 -24.19
CA GLY A 28 13.66 -2.33 -23.37
C GLY A 28 12.16 -2.30 -23.07
N MET A 29 11.33 -2.89 -23.93
CA MET A 29 9.87 -2.98 -23.72
C MET A 29 9.51 -3.97 -22.62
N ILE A 30 10.31 -5.02 -22.43
CA ILE A 30 10.17 -5.94 -21.29
C ILE A 30 10.54 -5.20 -20.01
N GLY A 31 11.60 -4.38 -20.05
CA GLY A 31 12.02 -3.55 -18.92
C GLY A 31 10.94 -2.57 -18.45
N SER A 32 10.26 -1.90 -19.38
CA SER A 32 9.15 -0.99 -19.03
C SER A 32 7.97 -1.73 -18.40
N MET A 33 7.64 -2.94 -18.89
CA MET A 33 6.60 -3.77 -18.28
C MET A 33 6.96 -4.22 -16.87
N ILE A 34 8.20 -4.67 -16.66
CA ILE A 34 8.68 -5.05 -15.32
C ILE A 34 8.58 -3.87 -14.36
N PHE A 35 9.03 -2.69 -14.80
CA PHE A 35 8.97 -1.47 -13.98
C PHE A 35 7.52 -1.09 -13.63
N GLY A 36 6.62 -1.08 -14.63
CA GLY A 36 5.20 -0.82 -14.41
C GLY A 36 4.56 -1.82 -13.45
N LEU A 37 4.93 -3.10 -13.56
CA LEU A 37 4.45 -4.16 -12.68
C LEU A 37 4.90 -3.93 -11.22
N PHE A 38 6.18 -3.61 -11.00
CA PHE A 38 6.71 -3.32 -9.66
C PHE A 38 6.00 -2.13 -9.01
N LEU A 39 5.79 -1.04 -9.75
CA LEU A 39 5.06 0.12 -9.24
C LEU A 39 3.61 -0.23 -8.90
N LEU A 40 2.94 -1.01 -9.75
CA LEU A 40 1.56 -1.42 -9.52
C LEU A 40 1.44 -2.30 -8.27
N THR A 41 2.27 -3.34 -8.16
CA THR A 41 2.22 -4.29 -7.04
C THR A 41 2.56 -3.61 -5.73
N GLY A 42 3.61 -2.79 -5.68
CA GLY A 42 3.96 -2.01 -4.48
C GLY A 42 2.81 -1.11 -4.02
N THR A 43 2.18 -0.39 -4.95
CA THR A 43 1.09 0.55 -4.63
C THR A 43 -0.19 -0.18 -4.18
N VAL A 44 -0.49 -1.34 -4.75
CA VAL A 44 -1.64 -2.17 -4.34
C VAL A 44 -1.36 -2.83 -3.00
N PHE A 45 -0.14 -3.33 -2.79
CA PHE A 45 0.26 -3.97 -1.53
C PHE A 45 0.26 -2.97 -0.38
N GLU A 46 0.74 -1.75 -0.60
CA GLU A 46 0.71 -0.67 0.38
C GLU A 46 -0.73 -0.38 0.85
N ARG A 47 -1.70 -0.38 -0.06
CA ARG A 47 -3.12 -0.27 0.32
C ARG A 47 -3.58 -1.42 1.20
N HIS A 48 -3.21 -2.65 0.84
CA HIS A 48 -3.63 -3.81 1.62
C HIS A 48 -3.02 -3.78 3.02
N TYR A 49 -1.74 -3.42 3.11
CA TYR A 49 -1.02 -3.27 4.37
C TYR A 49 -1.64 -2.21 5.28
N HIS A 50 -1.81 -0.97 4.80
CA HIS A 50 -2.43 0.10 5.60
C HIS A 50 -3.87 -0.22 5.98
N ARG A 51 -4.64 -0.87 5.11
CA ARG A 51 -6.01 -1.28 5.42
C ARG A 51 -6.05 -2.32 6.54
N ASN A 52 -5.13 -3.30 6.54
CA ASN A 52 -5.07 -4.32 7.58
C ASN A 52 -4.59 -3.76 8.92
N GLN A 53 -3.75 -2.71 8.91
CA GLN A 53 -3.30 -2.06 10.15
C GLN A 53 -4.40 -1.28 10.86
N ARG A 54 -5.39 -0.78 10.12
CA ARG A 54 -6.52 -0.01 10.66
C ARG A 54 -7.64 -0.87 11.23
N GLN A 55 -7.56 -2.18 11.09
CA GLN A 55 -8.57 -3.09 11.64
C GLN A 55 -8.23 -3.46 13.08
N ILE A 56 -9.28 -3.72 13.86
CA ILE A 56 -9.15 -4.26 15.21
C ILE A 56 -8.29 -5.53 15.13
N PRO A 57 -7.18 -5.62 15.88
CA PRO A 57 -6.28 -6.75 15.77
C PRO A 57 -6.91 -8.02 16.40
N GLY A 58 -6.39 -9.18 16.01
CA GLY A 58 -6.84 -10.47 16.53
C GLY A 58 -6.44 -10.76 17.99
N PRO A 59 -6.55 -12.01 18.45
CA PRO A 59 -6.22 -12.42 19.81
C PRO A 59 -4.79 -12.03 20.24
N GLY A 60 -4.61 -11.66 21.50
CA GLY A 60 -3.31 -11.24 22.06
C GLY A 60 -3.01 -9.74 21.93
N TRP A 61 -3.96 -8.96 21.42
CA TRP A 61 -3.90 -7.51 21.41
C TRP A 61 -4.86 -6.92 22.43
N GLU A 62 -4.37 -5.97 23.22
CA GLU A 62 -5.12 -5.31 24.27
C GLU A 62 -5.23 -3.81 24.01
N ARG A 63 -6.39 -3.24 24.33
CA ARG A 63 -6.62 -1.80 24.27
C ARG A 63 -5.86 -1.12 25.41
N THR A 64 -5.01 -0.16 25.06
CA THR A 64 -4.31 0.67 26.06
C THR A 64 -5.19 1.77 26.63
N GLY A 65 -6.30 2.11 25.97
CA GLY A 65 -7.15 3.27 26.30
C GLY A 65 -6.58 4.60 25.82
N GLU A 66 -5.37 4.63 25.25
CA GLU A 66 -4.78 5.82 24.66
C GLU A 66 -5.43 6.10 23.30
N THR A 67 -5.81 7.37 23.07
CA THR A 67 -6.37 7.84 21.80
C THR A 67 -5.61 9.06 21.31
N PHE A 68 -5.35 9.11 20.00
CA PHE A 68 -4.62 10.18 19.35
C PHE A 68 -5.40 10.66 18.13
N LYS A 69 -5.15 11.91 17.73
CA LYS A 69 -5.68 12.45 16.48
C LYS A 69 -4.63 12.24 15.39
N ASP A 70 -4.97 11.50 14.34
CA ASP A 70 -4.07 11.29 13.20
C ASP A 70 -3.84 12.64 12.49
N PRO A 71 -2.60 13.16 12.43
CA PRO A 71 -2.31 14.42 11.75
C PRO A 71 -2.44 14.32 10.22
N THR A 72 -2.46 13.11 9.68
CA THR A 72 -2.49 12.82 8.23
C THR A 72 -3.92 12.75 7.72
N GLU A 73 -4.82 12.13 8.50
CA GLU A 73 -6.20 11.87 8.07
C GLU A 73 -7.26 12.54 8.95
N GLY A 74 -6.86 13.10 10.08
CA GLY A 74 -7.73 13.84 11.01
C GLY A 74 -8.64 12.96 11.88
N GLY A 75 -8.65 11.64 11.64
CA GLY A 75 -9.41 10.65 12.42
C GLY A 75 -8.84 10.43 13.83
N VAL A 76 -9.67 9.91 14.74
CA VAL A 76 -9.21 9.48 16.06
C VAL A 76 -8.75 8.02 15.95
N VAL A 77 -7.49 7.78 16.29
CA VAL A 77 -6.92 6.43 16.38
C VAL A 77 -6.78 6.03 17.84
N GLU A 78 -6.99 4.76 18.12
CA GLU A 78 -6.79 4.13 19.41
C GLU A 78 -5.58 3.20 19.36
N VAL A 79 -4.79 3.19 20.42
CA VAL A 79 -3.59 2.35 20.50
C VAL A 79 -3.91 1.00 21.11
N TRP A 80 -3.53 -0.03 20.37
CA TRP A 80 -3.55 -1.43 20.78
C TRP A 80 -2.12 -1.92 21.00
N PHE A 81 -1.92 -2.70 22.04
CA PHE A 81 -0.62 -3.27 22.40
C PHE A 81 -0.69 -4.80 22.42
N ASN A 82 0.36 -5.44 21.90
CA ASN A 82 0.50 -6.89 21.97
C ASN A 82 1.63 -7.25 22.93
N GLU A 83 1.30 -7.85 24.08
CA GLU A 83 2.30 -8.14 25.12
C GLU A 83 3.33 -9.19 24.68
N THR A 84 2.94 -10.13 23.81
CA THR A 84 3.80 -11.23 23.38
C THR A 84 4.90 -10.77 22.43
N SER A 85 4.57 -9.84 21.53
CA SER A 85 5.49 -9.32 20.51
C SER A 85 6.10 -7.94 20.87
N GLY A 86 5.48 -7.23 21.82
CA GLY A 86 5.82 -5.83 22.12
C GLY A 86 5.36 -4.83 21.06
N GLU A 87 4.59 -5.26 20.05
CA GLU A 87 4.13 -4.37 18.99
C GLU A 87 3.02 -3.42 19.44
N ARG A 88 2.97 -2.23 18.83
CA ARG A 88 1.90 -1.25 18.97
C ARG A 88 1.22 -1.01 17.63
N ARG A 89 -0.10 -0.97 17.63
CA ARG A 89 -0.92 -0.72 16.44
C ARG A 89 -1.91 0.40 16.70
N TYR A 90 -2.06 1.27 15.71
CA TYR A 90 -2.98 2.40 15.74
C TYR A 90 -4.19 2.04 14.88
N VAL A 91 -5.35 1.95 15.51
CA VAL A 91 -6.60 1.46 14.91
C VAL A 91 -7.59 2.61 14.89
N GLU A 92 -8.26 2.85 13.76
CA GLU A 92 -9.30 3.89 13.69
C GLU A 92 -10.48 3.53 14.59
N ARG A 93 -11.01 4.52 15.31
CA ARG A 93 -12.20 4.36 16.17
C ARG A 93 -13.50 4.52 15.40
#